data_AF-X1VYP5-F1
#
_entry.id   AF-X1VYP5-F1
#
_cell.length_a   1.000
_cell.length_b   1.000
_cell.length_c   1.000
_cell.angle_alpha   90.00
_cell.angle_beta   90.00
_cell.angle_gamma   90.00
#
_symmetry.space_group_name_H-M   'P 1'
#
loop_
_entity.id
_entity.type
_entity.pdbx_description
1 polymer ?
#
loop_
_entity_poly.entity_id
_entity_poly.type
_entity_poly.pdbx_seq_one_letter_code
_entity_poly.pdbx_strand_id
1 'polypeptide(L)'
;MMAEKEKVKTIIRPLSAVPSAELRSVRELIDLETDKALIKGELDYASELQEAKRRITQEIKKPRPESTYIKFMGTCMLGGEGDPKEKMKACAAEWGKKSKKEKDALKTSAP
;
A
#
# COMPACT_ATOMS: atom_id res chain seq x y z
N MET A 1 -19.88 -14.92 -22.02
CA MET A 1 -18.71 -14.01 -22.02
C MET A 1 -19.02 -12.61 -21.45
N MET A 2 -20.16 -12.36 -20.79
CA MET A 2 -20.47 -11.04 -20.18
C MET A 2 -19.98 -10.91 -18.72
N ALA A 3 -19.97 -12.01 -17.95
CA ALA A 3 -19.71 -11.98 -16.51
C ALA A 3 -18.27 -11.59 -16.11
N GLU A 4 -17.28 -11.81 -16.97
CA GLU A 4 -15.88 -11.44 -16.69
C GLU A 4 -15.62 -9.94 -16.93
N LYS A 5 -16.23 -9.35 -17.97
CA LYS A 5 -16.14 -7.91 -18.23
C LYS A 5 -16.79 -7.07 -17.12
N GLU A 6 -17.84 -7.59 -16.50
CA GLU A 6 -18.55 -6.93 -15.39
C GLU A 6 -17.74 -6.95 -14.08
N LYS A 7 -16.92 -7.98 -13.85
CA LYS A 7 -15.99 -8.04 -12.69
C LYS A 7 -14.89 -6.97 -12.76
N VAL A 8 -14.45 -6.60 -13.96
CA VAL A 8 -13.46 -5.52 -14.14
C VAL A 8 -14.10 -4.14 -13.85
N LYS A 9 -15.38 -3.95 -14.21
CA LYS A 9 -16.14 -2.71 -13.96
C LYS A 9 -16.65 -2.55 -12.52
N THR A 10 -16.86 -3.64 -11.78
CA THR A 10 -17.46 -3.60 -10.42
C THR A 10 -16.49 -3.33 -9.28
N ILE A 11 -15.24 -2.95 -9.57
CA ILE A 11 -14.35 -2.35 -8.56
C ILE A 11 -14.73 -0.86 -8.41
N ILE A 12 -15.99 -0.61 -8.01
CA ILE A 12 -16.51 0.64 -7.42
C ILE A 12 -16.24 0.61 -5.91
N ARG A 13 -15.10 0.02 -5.51
CA ARG A 13 -14.42 0.35 -4.27
C ARG A 13 -13.20 1.15 -4.69
N PRO A 14 -12.89 2.27 -4.05
CA PRO A 14 -11.61 2.92 -4.28
C PRO A 14 -10.54 1.84 -4.07
N LEU A 15 -9.62 1.68 -5.05
CA LEU A 15 -8.60 0.62 -5.04
C LEU A 15 -7.82 0.58 -3.72
N SER A 16 -7.74 1.71 -3.00
CA SER A 16 -7.18 1.87 -1.66
C SER A 16 -7.86 1.04 -0.55
N ALA A 17 -9.09 0.57 -0.76
CA ALA A 17 -9.86 -0.23 0.19
C ALA A 17 -9.77 -1.74 -0.09
N VAL A 18 -9.14 -2.14 -1.20
CA VAL A 18 -8.95 -3.55 -1.57
C VAL A 18 -7.65 -4.05 -0.93
N PRO A 19 -7.67 -5.18 -0.19
CA PRO A 19 -6.46 -5.77 0.37
C PRO A 19 -5.38 -5.98 -0.69
N SER A 20 -4.12 -5.70 -0.34
CA SER A 20 -2.99 -5.82 -1.27
C SER A 20 -2.83 -7.21 -1.88
N ALA A 21 -3.32 -8.26 -1.22
CA ALA A 21 -3.33 -9.62 -1.74
C ALA A 21 -4.33 -9.78 -2.89
N GLU A 22 -5.55 -9.26 -2.72
CA GLU A 22 -6.58 -9.24 -3.77
C GLU A 22 -6.14 -8.41 -4.97
N LEU A 23 -5.48 -7.26 -4.75
CA LEU A 23 -4.90 -6.44 -5.83
C LEU A 23 -3.84 -7.18 -6.65
N ARG A 24 -3.08 -8.12 -6.06
CA ARG A 24 -2.11 -8.96 -6.81
C ARG A 24 -2.83 -9.95 -7.71
N SER A 25 -3.88 -10.60 -7.21
CA SER A 25 -4.70 -11.52 -8.02
C SER A 25 -5.41 -10.77 -9.17
N VAL A 26 -5.91 -9.55 -8.93
CA VAL A 26 -6.49 -8.71 -9.99
C VAL A 26 -5.44 -8.33 -11.04
N ARG A 27 -4.19 -8.07 -10.63
CA ARG A 27 -3.08 -7.80 -11.56
C ARG A 27 -2.76 -9.00 -12.44
N GLU A 28 -2.75 -10.21 -11.90
CA GLU A 28 -2.54 -11.45 -12.68
C GLU A 28 -3.67 -11.67 -13.70
N LEU A 29 -4.92 -11.39 -13.33
CA LEU A 29 -6.06 -11.46 -14.25
C LEU A 29 -5.95 -10.43 -15.38
N ILE A 30 -5.50 -9.21 -15.09
CA ILE A 30 -5.27 -8.18 -16.11
C ILE A 30 -4.16 -8.60 -17.07
N ASP A 31 -3.09 -9.24 -16.59
CA ASP A 31 -2.02 -9.74 -17.45
C ASP A 31 -2.55 -10.80 -18.44
N LEU A 32 -3.31 -11.78 -17.93
CA LEU A 32 -3.93 -12.81 -18.78
C LEU A 32 -4.92 -12.23 -19.81
N GLU A 33 -5.70 -11.23 -19.41
CA GLU A 33 -6.69 -10.62 -20.32
C GLU A 33 -6.02 -9.70 -21.35
N THR A 34 -4.90 -9.06 -20.98
CA THR A 34 -4.09 -8.26 -21.91
C THR A 34 -3.51 -9.14 -23.01
N ASP A 35 -2.96 -10.30 -22.64
CA ASP A 35 -2.40 -11.27 -23.59
C ASP A 35 -3.47 -11.77 -24.57
N LYS A 36 -4.68 -12.06 -24.07
CA LYS A 36 -5.81 -12.45 -24.93
C LYS A 36 -6.23 -11.31 -25.87
N ALA A 37 -6.29 -10.08 -25.39
CA ALA A 37 -6.64 -8.91 -26.20
C ALA A 37 -5.62 -8.69 -27.33
N LEU A 38 -4.32 -8.83 -27.03
CA LEU A 38 -3.24 -8.73 -28.01
C LEU A 38 -3.33 -9.82 -29.08
N ILE A 39 -3.58 -11.08 -28.69
CA ILE A 39 -3.76 -12.20 -29.63
C ILE A 39 -4.95 -11.95 -30.57
N LYS A 40 -6.04 -11.34 -30.07
CA LYS A 40 -7.24 -11.04 -30.85
C LYS A 40 -7.15 -9.75 -31.67
N GLY A 41 -6.06 -8.99 -31.56
CA GLY A 41 -5.91 -7.70 -32.22
C GLY A 41 -6.76 -6.58 -31.62
N GLU A 42 -7.28 -6.75 -30.40
CA GLU A 42 -8.06 -5.75 -29.67
C GLU A 42 -7.13 -4.73 -28.98
N LEU A 43 -6.40 -3.93 -29.78
CA LEU A 43 -5.33 -3.04 -29.30
C LEU A 43 -5.82 -1.99 -28.30
N ASP A 44 -6.99 -1.39 -28.54
CA ASP A 44 -7.55 -0.37 -27.64
C ASP A 44 -7.86 -0.97 -26.26
N TYR A 45 -8.45 -2.17 -26.22
CA TYR A 45 -8.76 -2.88 -24.98
C TYR A 45 -7.47 -3.33 -24.25
N ALA A 46 -6.46 -3.79 -24.98
CA ALA A 46 -5.15 -4.09 -24.40
C ALA A 46 -4.50 -2.85 -23.76
N SER A 47 -4.66 -1.67 -24.38
CA SER A 47 -4.18 -0.40 -23.84
C SER A 47 -4.91 -0.01 -22.53
N GLU A 48 -6.24 -0.15 -22.48
CA GLU A 48 -7.03 0.09 -21.26
C GLU A 48 -6.58 -0.82 -20.10
N LEU A 49 -6.31 -2.10 -20.39
CA LEU A 49 -5.84 -3.07 -19.41
C LEU A 49 -4.44 -2.72 -18.88
N GLN A 50 -3.53 -2.25 -19.74
CA GLN A 50 -2.23 -1.75 -19.30
C GLN A 50 -2.35 -0.52 -18.38
N GLU A 51 -3.29 0.38 -18.66
CA GLU A 51 -3.54 1.52 -17.78
C GLU A 51 -4.09 1.08 -16.41
N ALA A 52 -5.02 0.13 -16.39
CA ALA A 52 -5.53 -0.48 -15.16
C ALA A 52 -4.41 -1.15 -14.35
N LYS A 53 -3.52 -1.91 -15.01
CA LYS A 53 -2.33 -2.52 -14.38
C LYS A 53 -1.43 -1.48 -13.74
N ARG A 54 -1.22 -0.33 -14.41
CA ARG A 54 -0.40 0.77 -13.87
C ARG A 54 -1.02 1.34 -12.60
N ARG A 55 -2.33 1.58 -12.58
CA ARG A 55 -3.06 2.09 -11.40
C ARG A 55 -2.97 1.13 -10.22
N ILE A 56 -3.19 -0.17 -10.45
CA ILE A 56 -3.06 -1.20 -9.39
C ILE A 56 -1.63 -1.29 -8.87
N THR A 57 -0.64 -1.22 -9.76
CA THR A 57 0.77 -1.26 -9.35
C THR A 57 1.12 -0.07 -8.46
N GLN A 58 0.59 1.12 -8.76
CA GLN A 58 0.78 2.30 -7.91
C GLN A 58 0.13 2.13 -6.54
N GLU A 59 -1.09 1.58 -6.47
CA GLU A 59 -1.77 1.31 -5.20
C GLU A 59 -1.05 0.25 -4.35
N ILE A 60 -0.57 -0.84 -4.96
CA ILE A 60 0.23 -1.87 -4.26
C ILE A 60 1.54 -1.27 -3.71
N LYS A 61 2.14 -0.34 -4.45
CA LYS A 61 3.39 0.33 -4.07
C LYS A 61 3.21 1.49 -3.11
N LYS A 62 1.97 1.92 -2.79
CA LYS A 62 1.77 2.98 -1.79
C LYS A 62 2.36 2.50 -0.46
N PRO A 63 3.27 3.29 0.15
CA PRO A 63 3.74 2.99 1.49
C PRO A 63 2.52 2.89 2.40
N ARG A 64 2.45 1.82 3.21
CA ARG A 64 1.43 1.77 4.25
C ARG A 64 1.62 3.01 5.14
N PRO A 65 0.53 3.63 5.62
CA PRO A 65 0.65 4.72 6.58
C PRO A 65 1.51 4.23 7.75
N GLU A 66 2.55 5.00 8.07
CA GLU A 66 3.46 4.67 9.16
C GLU A 66 2.67 4.51 10.45
N SER A 67 2.94 3.43 11.20
CA SER A 67 2.35 3.27 12.51
C SER A 67 2.86 4.36 13.45
N THR A 68 2.10 4.68 14.50
CA THR A 68 2.53 5.67 15.50
C THR A 68 3.85 5.30 16.18
N TYR A 69 4.13 3.99 16.30
CA TYR A 69 5.41 3.50 16.74
C TYR A 69 6.54 3.87 15.77
N ILE A 70 6.35 3.65 14.46
CA ILE A 70 7.36 4.00 13.45
C ILE A 70 7.59 5.51 13.39
N LYS A 71 6.53 6.32 13.47
CA LYS A 71 6.65 7.78 13.57
C LYS A 71 7.49 8.21 14.77
N PHE A 72 7.20 7.63 15.95
CA PHE A 72 7.95 7.91 17.18
C PHE A 72 9.41 7.45 17.09
N MET A 73 9.66 6.26 16.54
CA MET A 73 11.02 5.75 16.35
C MET A 73 11.80 6.65 15.40
N GLY A 74 11.17 7.11 14.31
CA GLY A 74 11.78 8.04 13.35
C GLY A 74 12.24 9.33 14.03
N THR A 75 11.40 9.95 14.86
CA THR A 75 11.78 11.18 15.57
C THR A 75 12.79 10.94 16.70
N CYS A 76 12.63 9.85 17.46
CA CYS A 76 13.53 9.51 18.57
C CYS A 76 14.96 9.19 18.10
N MET A 77 15.09 8.56 16.92
CA MET A 77 16.39 8.16 16.37
C MET A 77 17.16 9.30 15.68
N LEU A 78 16.52 10.43 15.36
CA LEU A 78 17.17 11.58 14.71
C LEU A 78 18.11 12.35 15.64
N GLY A 79 17.97 12.19 16.96
CA GLY A 79 18.79 12.87 17.97
C GLY A 79 19.86 11.96 18.58
N GLY A 80 21.10 12.44 18.63
CA GLY A 80 22.19 11.86 19.42
C GLY A 80 23.29 11.18 18.60
N GLU A 81 24.49 11.08 19.16
CA GLU A 81 25.64 10.32 18.63
C GLU A 81 25.67 8.91 19.26
N GLY A 82 26.34 7.95 18.63
CA GLY A 82 26.46 6.57 19.14
C GLY A 82 25.72 5.50 18.33
N ASP A 83 25.83 4.25 18.79
CA ASP A 83 25.43 3.03 18.07
C ASP A 83 23.91 2.99 17.78
N PRO A 84 23.49 2.74 16.52
CA PRO A 84 22.08 2.70 16.15
C PRO A 84 21.25 1.65 16.89
N LYS A 85 21.85 0.51 17.26
CA LYS A 85 21.14 -0.60 17.92
C LYS A 85 20.84 -0.24 19.38
N GLU A 86 21.79 0.42 20.06
CA GLU A 86 21.59 0.91 21.42
C GLU A 86 20.52 2.01 21.47
N LYS A 87 20.54 2.94 20.51
CA LYS A 87 19.50 3.97 20.38
C LYS A 87 18.13 3.37 20.11
N MET A 88 18.05 2.39 19.21
CA MET A 88 16.79 1.71 18.91
C MET A 88 16.21 1.05 20.18
N LYS A 89 17.06 0.43 21.00
CA LYS A 89 16.67 -0.16 22.28
C LYS A 89 16.20 0.89 23.29
N ALA A 90 16.89 2.02 23.38
CA ALA A 90 16.50 3.13 24.25
C ALA A 90 15.15 3.74 23.82
N CYS A 91 14.98 4.04 22.53
CA CYS A 91 13.72 4.54 21.97
C CYS A 91 12.57 3.54 22.18
N ALA A 92 12.79 2.25 21.97
CA ALA A 92 11.77 1.23 22.24
C ALA A 92 11.36 1.19 23.73
N ALA A 93 12.31 1.37 24.65
CA ALA A 93 12.04 1.46 26.08
C ALA A 93 11.22 2.71 26.45
N GLU A 94 11.55 3.87 25.86
CA GLU A 94 10.79 5.11 26.01
C GLU A 94 9.36 4.97 25.48
N TRP A 95 9.17 4.31 24.34
CA TRP A 95 7.85 3.98 23.83
C TRP A 95 7.07 3.07 24.80
N GLY A 96 7.74 2.13 25.46
CA GLY A 96 7.15 1.27 26.49
C GLY A 96 6.56 2.06 27.66
N LYS A 97 7.26 3.13 28.10
CA LYS A 97 6.85 3.99 29.22
C LYS A 97 5.69 4.93 28.88
N LYS A 98 5.49 5.26 27.60
CA LYS A 98 4.41 6.16 27.16
C LYS A 98 3.02 5.58 27.44
N SER A 99 2.17 6.42 28.01
CA SER A 99 0.77 6.12 28.28
C SER A 99 -0.04 5.98 26.98
N LYS A 100 -1.21 5.31 27.07
CA LYS A 100 -2.12 5.17 25.93
C LYS A 100 -2.54 6.54 25.35
N LYS A 101 -2.76 7.54 26.20
CA LYS A 101 -3.10 8.92 25.79
C LYS A 101 -1.98 9.57 24.97
N GLU A 102 -0.73 9.41 25.36
CA GLU A 102 0.42 9.94 24.60
C GLU A 102 0.62 9.23 23.27
N LYS A 103 0.41 7.91 23.25
CA LYS A 103 0.48 7.11 22.01
C LYS A 103 -0.66 7.47 21.04
N ASP A 104 -1.84 7.77 21.57
CA ASP A 104 -3.00 8.20 20.78
C ASP A 104 -2.85 9.64 20.26
N ALA A 105 -2.19 10.54 20.99
CA ALA A 105 -1.85 11.89 20.50
C ALA A 105 -0.90 11.87 19.27
N LEU A 106 -0.11 10.80 19.13
CA LEU A 106 0.73 10.56 17.96
C LEU A 106 -0.04 9.99 16.75
N LYS A 107 -1.31 9.57 16.94
CA LYS A 107 -2.18 9.16 15.82
C LYS A 107 -2.73 10.37 15.06
N THR A 108 -3.06 11.45 15.77
CA THR A 108 -3.71 12.64 15.23
C THR A 108 -2.74 13.69 14.69
N SER A 109 -1.44 13.55 14.97
CA SER A 109 -0.39 14.32 14.30
C SER A 109 -0.06 13.68 12.95
N ALA A 110 -0.86 14.04 11.95
CA ALA A 110 -0.52 13.89 10.55
C ALA A 110 -0.08 15.27 10.01
N PRO A 111 0.97 15.38 9.18
CA PRO A 111 1.00 16.39 8.14
C PRO A 111 -0.11 16.12 7.11
#